data_AF-A0A6J2RYR6-F1
#
_entry.id   AF-A0A6J2RYR6-F1
#
_cell.length_a   1.000
_cell.length_b   1.000
_cell.length_c   1.000
_cell.angle_alpha   90.00
_cell.angle_beta   90.00
_cell.angle_gamma   90.00
#
_symmetry.space_group_name_H-M   'P 1'
#
loop_
_entity.id
_entity.type
_entity.pdbx_description
1 polymer ?
#
loop_
_entity_poly.entity_id
_entity_poly.type
_entity_poly.pdbx_seq_one_letter_code
_entity_poly.pdbx_strand_id
1 'polypeptide(L)'
;MKAECPFQMNAMISSANSTNLPVPAFLNVVDIAGLVKGAHAGQGLGNAFLSHISACDGIFHFTRAFEDKDIIHVEGTVDPVRDMEIIHEELRLKDEEMIGPIIDKLEKTAIRGGDKKLKPEYDVMCKIKSWVMDEKKHVRYYHDWNDKEKGTKAPQAAGKIHTDFEKGFIMAEVMKFRDFKEEGSENTVKAAGKYRQQ
;
A
#
# COMPACT_ATOMS: atom_id res chain seq x y z
N MET A 1 18.37 1.69 -4.42
CA MET A 1 18.86 0.41 -4.99
C MET A 1 17.74 -0.21 -5.82
N LYS A 2 18.04 -0.87 -6.95
CA LYS A 2 17.07 -1.69 -7.69
C LYS A 2 17.37 -3.15 -7.43
N ALA A 3 16.42 -3.87 -6.83
CA ALA A 3 16.52 -5.31 -6.63
C ALA A 3 15.61 -6.01 -7.64
N GLU A 4 16.10 -7.07 -8.29
CA GLU A 4 15.24 -7.92 -9.10
C GLU A 4 14.27 -8.67 -8.17
N CYS A 5 12.99 -8.67 -8.50
CA CYS A 5 12.00 -9.40 -7.73
C CYS A 5 11.95 -10.84 -8.23
N PRO A 6 12.34 -11.85 -7.42
CA PRO A 6 12.30 -13.26 -7.81
C PRO A 6 10.85 -13.76 -7.74
N PHE A 7 9.98 -13.27 -8.63
CA PHE A 7 8.63 -13.80 -8.76
C PHE A 7 8.68 -15.11 -9.54
N GLN A 8 8.40 -16.23 -8.85
CA GLN A 8 8.20 -17.55 -9.49
C GLN A 8 7.12 -17.51 -10.60
N MET A 9 6.20 -16.55 -10.51
CA MET A 9 5.13 -16.33 -11.48
C MET A 9 5.65 -15.90 -12.87
N ASN A 10 6.64 -15.00 -12.94
CA ASN A 10 7.22 -14.57 -14.22
C ASN A 10 7.98 -15.72 -14.90
N ALA A 11 8.70 -16.52 -14.12
CA ALA A 11 9.39 -17.70 -14.62
C ALA A 11 8.41 -18.77 -15.15
N MET A 12 7.30 -19.02 -14.43
CA MET A 12 6.27 -19.97 -14.88
C MET A 12 5.54 -19.52 -16.15
N ILE A 13 5.10 -18.26 -16.23
CA ILE A 13 4.41 -17.74 -17.41
C ILE A 13 5.33 -17.75 -18.64
N SER A 14 6.60 -17.37 -18.47
CA SER A 14 7.59 -17.42 -19.55
C SER A 14 7.85 -18.84 -20.05
N SER A 15 7.80 -19.85 -19.16
CA SER A 15 7.96 -21.26 -19.54
C SER A 15 6.74 -21.83 -20.27
N ALA A 16 5.54 -21.33 -19.98
CA ALA A 16 4.30 -21.78 -20.61
C ALA A 16 4.07 -21.17 -22.00
N ASN A 17 4.57 -19.96 -22.26
CA ASN A 17 4.22 -19.18 -23.45
C ASN A 17 5.36 -18.96 -24.48
N SER A 18 6.50 -19.65 -24.34
CA SER A 18 7.63 -19.57 -25.29
C SER A 18 8.02 -18.12 -25.67
N THR A 19 8.05 -17.20 -24.70
CA THR A 19 8.35 -15.78 -24.94
C THR A 19 9.87 -15.55 -24.96
N ASN A 20 10.36 -14.81 -25.97
CA ASN A 20 11.79 -14.72 -26.29
C ASN A 20 12.66 -13.92 -25.29
N LEU A 21 12.12 -13.17 -24.34
CA LEU A 21 12.89 -12.58 -23.23
C LEU A 21 11.98 -12.31 -22.02
N PRO A 22 12.18 -12.97 -20.86
CA PRO A 22 11.49 -12.59 -19.63
C PRO A 22 12.01 -11.23 -19.17
N VAL A 23 11.13 -10.23 -19.08
CA VAL A 23 11.45 -8.96 -18.41
C VAL A 23 11.12 -9.14 -16.92
N PRO A 24 12.11 -9.17 -16.01
CA PRO A 24 11.83 -9.32 -14.60
C PRO A 24 11.24 -8.04 -14.01
N ALA A 25 10.47 -8.19 -12.93
CA ALA A 25 10.03 -7.06 -12.15
C ALA A 25 11.17 -6.54 -11.27
N PHE A 26 11.25 -5.23 -11.07
CA PHE A 26 12.24 -4.60 -10.19
C PHE A 26 11.55 -3.96 -8.99
N LEU A 27 12.16 -4.10 -7.82
CA LEU A 27 11.81 -3.40 -6.59
C LEU A 27 12.79 -2.25 -6.36
N ASN A 28 12.26 -1.03 -6.25
CA ASN A 28 13.05 0.12 -5.85
C ASN A 28 13.12 0.17 -4.32
N VAL A 29 14.31 0.11 -3.75
CA VAL A 29 14.57 0.21 -2.31
C VAL A 29 15.29 1.52 -2.03
N VAL A 30 14.71 2.33 -1.15
CA VAL A 30 15.31 3.56 -0.64
C VAL A 30 15.77 3.31 0.78
N ASP A 31 17.03 3.66 1.07
CA ASP A 31 17.56 3.60 2.43
C ASP A 31 17.14 4.87 3.18
N ILE A 32 16.47 4.68 4.32
CA ILE A 32 15.92 5.76 5.14
C ILE A 32 16.47 5.56 6.54
N ALA A 33 17.03 6.61 7.13
CA ALA A 33 17.53 6.55 8.49
C ALA A 33 16.40 6.29 9.51
N GLY A 34 16.78 5.76 10.68
CA GLY A 34 15.83 5.46 11.74
C GLY A 34 15.06 6.70 12.24
N LEU A 35 13.81 6.48 12.63
CA LEU A 35 13.01 7.49 13.33
C LEU A 35 13.36 7.50 14.81
N VAL A 36 13.31 8.69 15.39
CA VAL A 36 13.43 8.92 16.84
C VAL A 36 12.11 9.51 17.34
N LYS A 37 11.90 9.44 18.65
CA LYS A 37 10.74 10.04 19.28
C LYS A 37 10.70 11.55 18.99
N GLY A 38 9.53 12.06 18.58
CA GLY A 38 9.32 13.46 18.23
C GLY A 38 9.61 13.83 16.77
N ALA A 39 9.84 12.85 15.88
CA ALA A 39 10.16 13.05 14.46
C ALA A 39 9.05 13.81 13.69
N HIS A 40 7.81 13.31 13.70
CA HIS A 40 6.73 14.07 14.31
C HIS A 40 6.67 15.59 14.18
N ALA A 41 6.93 16.19 15.34
CA ALA A 41 6.92 17.61 15.63
C ALA A 41 8.19 18.33 15.12
N GLY A 42 9.01 17.69 14.29
CA GLY A 42 10.22 18.28 13.73
C GLY A 42 11.43 18.25 14.66
N GLN A 43 11.47 17.37 15.66
CA GLN A 43 12.69 17.17 16.45
C GLN A 43 13.76 16.44 15.61
N GLY A 44 14.95 17.04 15.53
CA GLY A 44 16.08 16.49 14.77
C GLY A 44 15.86 16.47 13.26
N LEU A 45 16.37 15.44 12.59
CA LEU A 45 16.20 15.21 11.15
C LEU A 45 14.92 14.42 10.80
N GLY A 46 14.09 14.10 11.80
CA GLY A 46 12.94 13.19 11.70
C GLY A 46 11.91 13.56 10.64
N ASN A 47 11.55 14.85 10.53
CA ASN A 47 10.53 15.31 9.57
C ASN A 47 10.99 15.16 8.10
N ALA A 48 12.29 15.29 7.82
CA ALA A 48 12.84 15.03 6.49
C ALA A 48 12.73 13.55 6.12
N PHE A 49 12.93 12.65 7.09
CA PHE A 49 12.76 11.20 6.88
C PHE A 49 11.30 10.82 6.62
N LEU A 50 10.34 11.42 7.34
CA LEU A 50 8.91 11.21 7.07
C LEU A 50 8.52 11.63 5.65
N SER A 51 9.11 12.71 5.13
CA SER A 51 8.91 13.09 3.72
C SER A 51 9.45 12.05 2.76
N HIS A 52 10.62 11.44 3.03
CA HIS A 52 11.14 10.36 2.20
C HIS A 52 10.27 9.09 2.26
N ILE A 53 9.74 8.78 3.44
CA ILE A 53 8.80 7.67 3.64
C ILE A 53 7.52 7.88 2.83
N SER A 54 6.97 9.11 2.83
CA SER A 54 5.77 9.44 2.05
C SER A 54 5.95 9.31 0.52
N ALA A 55 7.19 9.34 0.03
CA ALA A 55 7.51 9.12 -1.37
C ALA A 55 7.66 7.63 -1.73
N CYS A 56 7.57 6.72 -0.75
CA CYS A 56 7.68 5.28 -0.93
C CYS A 56 6.29 4.61 -0.88
N ASP A 57 6.10 3.58 -1.70
CA ASP A 57 4.85 2.80 -1.73
C ASP A 57 4.73 1.79 -0.57
N GLY A 58 5.83 1.52 0.13
CA GLY A 58 5.91 0.54 1.19
C GLY A 58 7.15 0.73 2.04
N ILE A 59 7.11 0.19 3.26
CA ILE A 59 8.17 0.34 4.25
C ILE A 59 8.66 -1.04 4.67
N PHE A 60 9.97 -1.25 4.61
CA PHE A 60 10.62 -2.37 5.28
C PHE A 60 11.05 -1.91 6.67
N HIS A 61 10.38 -2.45 7.70
CA HIS A 61 10.67 -2.09 9.08
C HIS A 61 11.78 -3.00 9.63
N PHE A 62 12.95 -2.43 9.85
CA PHE A 62 14.07 -3.11 10.51
C PHE A 62 14.14 -2.68 11.98
N THR A 63 14.21 -3.65 12.89
CA THR A 63 14.43 -3.41 14.32
C THR A 63 15.69 -4.14 14.77
N ARG A 64 16.43 -3.53 15.70
CA ARG A 64 17.64 -4.12 16.26
C ARG A 64 17.24 -5.11 17.35
N ALA A 65 17.64 -6.38 17.19
CA ALA A 65 17.36 -7.45 18.16
C ALA A 65 18.64 -8.07 18.75
N PHE A 66 19.76 -7.34 18.73
CA PHE A 66 21.04 -7.78 19.26
C PHE A 66 21.79 -6.63 19.95
N GLU A 67 22.51 -6.97 21.02
CA GLU A 67 23.38 -6.03 21.73
C GLU A 67 24.79 -6.06 21.15
N ASP A 68 25.39 -4.89 20.99
CA ASP A 68 26.78 -4.71 20.54
C ASP A 68 27.36 -3.48 21.26
N LYS A 69 28.55 -3.64 21.85
CA LYS A 69 29.23 -2.62 22.66
C LYS A 69 29.79 -1.48 21.80
N ASP A 70 29.99 -1.72 20.51
CA ASP A 70 30.54 -0.73 19.58
C ASP A 70 29.44 0.17 18.96
N ILE A 71 28.16 -0.12 19.24
CA ILE A 71 27.02 0.59 18.63
C ILE A 71 26.09 1.15 19.71
N ILE A 72 26.10 2.47 19.86
CA ILE A 72 25.23 3.20 20.80
C ILE A 72 23.78 3.22 20.28
N HIS A 73 22.83 2.81 21.11
CA HIS A 73 21.40 2.93 20.81
C HIS A 73 20.87 4.30 21.25
N VAL A 74 20.00 4.92 20.44
CA VAL A 74 19.51 6.29 20.71
C VAL A 74 18.71 6.37 22.01
N GLU A 75 17.90 5.35 22.32
CA GLU A 75 17.15 5.23 23.58
C GLU A 75 18.00 4.65 24.74
N GLY A 76 19.32 4.51 24.56
CA GLY A 76 20.27 4.00 25.55
C GLY A 76 20.26 2.48 25.78
N THR A 77 19.17 1.79 25.45
CA THR A 77 19.02 0.33 25.57
C THR A 77 18.41 -0.25 24.31
N VAL A 78 18.81 -1.46 23.89
CA VAL A 78 18.20 -2.13 22.74
C VAL A 78 16.88 -2.77 23.17
N ASP A 79 15.76 -2.27 22.63
CA ASP A 79 14.44 -2.83 22.87
C ASP A 79 13.63 -2.77 21.55
N PRO A 80 13.59 -3.88 20.78
CA PRO A 80 12.92 -3.89 19.48
C PRO A 80 11.41 -3.65 19.58
N VAL A 81 10.78 -3.96 20.71
CA VAL A 81 9.34 -3.75 20.92
C VAL A 81 9.08 -2.26 21.07
N ARG A 82 9.83 -1.59 21.96
CA ARG A 82 9.75 -0.14 22.15
C ARG A 82 10.10 0.62 20.88
N ASP A 83 11.17 0.24 20.18
CA ASP A 83 11.58 0.89 18.93
C ASP A 83 10.49 0.77 17.85
N MET A 84 9.85 -0.39 17.75
CA MET A 84 8.73 -0.62 16.85
C MET A 84 7.52 0.25 17.21
N GLU A 85 7.21 0.38 18.50
CA GLU A 85 6.14 1.24 19.00
C GLU A 85 6.42 2.72 18.70
N ILE A 86 7.66 3.19 18.86
CA ILE A 86 8.05 4.56 18.50
C ILE A 86 7.80 4.81 17.01
N ILE A 87 8.28 3.92 16.13
CA ILE A 87 8.11 4.07 14.68
C ILE A 87 6.63 4.08 14.29
N HIS A 88 5.84 3.18 14.88
CA HIS A 88 4.39 3.13 14.65
C HIS A 88 3.68 4.41 15.13
N GLU A 89 4.01 4.90 16.32
CA GLU A 89 3.41 6.12 16.87
C GLU A 89 3.73 7.34 16.00
N GLU A 90 5.00 7.52 15.58
CA GLU A 90 5.42 8.64 14.73
C GLU A 90 4.71 8.65 13.37
N LEU A 91 4.55 7.48 12.74
CA LEU A 91 3.81 7.35 11.48
C LEU A 91 2.32 7.69 11.68
N ARG A 92 1.71 7.19 12.77
CA ARG A 92 0.29 7.47 13.07
C ARG A 92 0.04 8.95 13.30
N LEU A 93 0.92 9.62 14.05
CA LEU A 93 0.81 11.06 14.33
C LEU A 93 0.97 11.88 13.05
N LYS A 94 1.82 11.45 12.12
CA LYS A 94 1.92 12.10 10.81
C LYS A 94 0.66 11.91 9.97
N ASP A 95 0.06 10.71 9.99
CA ASP A 95 -1.23 10.47 9.34
C ASP A 95 -2.33 11.35 9.92
N GLU A 96 -2.39 11.50 11.24
CA GLU A 96 -3.35 12.36 11.94
C GLU A 96 -3.24 13.83 11.48
N GLU A 97 -2.02 14.36 11.37
CA GLU A 97 -1.76 15.71 10.85
C GLU A 97 -2.29 15.89 9.42
N MET A 98 -2.15 14.87 8.56
CA MET A 98 -2.59 14.92 7.16
C MET A 98 -4.10 14.76 7.00
N ILE A 99 -4.73 13.91 7.83
CA ILE A 99 -6.16 13.59 7.74
C ILE A 99 -7.03 14.81 8.03
N GLY A 100 -6.67 15.64 9.03
CA GLY A 100 -7.45 16.80 9.44
C GLY A 100 -7.77 17.78 8.29
N PRO A 101 -6.76 18.36 7.62
CA PRO A 101 -6.96 19.30 6.52
C PRO A 101 -7.74 18.70 5.33
N ILE A 102 -7.57 17.41 5.05
CA ILE A 102 -8.29 16.71 3.97
C ILE A 102 -9.78 16.64 4.29
N ILE A 103 -10.13 16.27 5.52
CA ILE A 103 -11.53 16.21 5.97
C ILE A 103 -12.17 17.59 5.95
N ASP A 104 -11.48 18.62 6.44
CA ASP A 104 -12.02 19.99 6.44
C ASP A 104 -12.32 20.49 5.02
N LYS A 105 -11.47 20.11 4.06
CA LYS A 105 -11.69 20.43 2.64
C LYS A 105 -12.90 19.67 2.09
N LEU A 106 -12.98 18.36 2.36
CA LEU A 106 -14.09 17.51 1.92
C LEU A 106 -15.42 17.90 2.57
N GLU A 107 -15.44 18.31 3.82
CA GLU A 107 -16.65 18.79 4.51
C GLU A 107 -17.19 20.04 3.80
N LYS A 108 -16.30 20.98 3.45
CA LYS A 108 -16.67 22.21 2.73
C LYS A 108 -17.24 21.91 1.35
N THR A 109 -16.66 20.98 0.59
CA THR A 109 -17.10 20.70 -0.78
C THR A 109 -18.27 19.72 -0.85
N ALA A 110 -18.22 18.60 -0.12
CA ALA A 110 -19.20 17.53 -0.17
C ALA A 110 -20.48 17.87 0.62
N ILE A 111 -20.34 18.39 1.85
CA ILE A 111 -21.47 18.66 2.73
C ILE A 111 -22.02 20.06 2.48
N ARG A 112 -21.17 21.08 2.62
CA ARG A 112 -21.60 22.50 2.52
C ARG A 112 -21.80 22.93 1.06
N GLY A 113 -20.96 22.43 0.15
CA GLY A 113 -21.06 22.66 -1.30
C GLY A 113 -22.09 21.78 -2.01
N GLY A 114 -22.62 20.75 -1.34
CA GLY A 114 -23.69 19.90 -1.86
C GLY A 114 -23.27 18.88 -2.92
N ASP A 115 -21.97 18.61 -3.09
CA ASP A 115 -21.50 17.62 -4.06
C ASP A 115 -21.70 16.18 -3.55
N LYS A 116 -22.79 15.57 -4.01
CA LYS A 116 -23.17 14.19 -3.65
C LYS A 116 -22.17 13.14 -4.11
N LYS A 117 -21.27 13.44 -5.06
CA LYS A 117 -20.25 12.50 -5.54
C LYS A 117 -19.11 12.32 -4.54
N LEU A 118 -18.78 13.37 -3.79
CA LEU A 118 -17.71 13.37 -2.79
C LEU A 118 -18.19 12.92 -1.40
N LYS A 119 -19.51 12.82 -1.20
CA LYS A 119 -20.09 12.36 0.06
C LYS A 119 -19.60 10.97 0.51
N PRO A 120 -19.53 9.94 -0.36
CA PRO A 120 -19.00 8.63 0.04
C PRO A 120 -17.53 8.70 0.48
N GLU A 121 -16.72 9.53 -0.17
CA GLU A 121 -15.31 9.73 0.19
C GLU A 121 -15.19 10.44 1.56
N TYR A 122 -16.01 11.46 1.80
CA TYR A 122 -16.10 12.12 3.10
C TYR A 122 -16.51 11.14 4.22
N ASP A 123 -17.55 10.34 4.00
CA ASP A 123 -18.05 9.37 4.99
C ASP A 123 -16.95 8.34 5.36
N VAL A 124 -16.16 7.91 4.37
CA VAL A 124 -15.00 7.03 4.58
C VAL A 124 -13.90 7.73 5.38
N MET A 125 -13.55 8.96 5.02
CA MET A 125 -12.54 9.73 5.73
C MET A 125 -12.94 9.99 7.20
N CYS A 126 -14.23 10.16 7.49
CA CYS A 126 -14.72 10.24 8.88
C CYS A 126 -14.47 8.95 9.67
N LYS A 127 -14.66 7.77 9.06
CA LYS A 127 -14.33 6.48 9.71
C LYS A 127 -12.83 6.35 9.98
N ILE A 128 -12.00 6.77 9.01
CA ILE A 128 -10.55 6.78 9.16
C ILE A 128 -10.15 7.70 10.31
N LYS A 129 -10.74 8.90 10.38
CA LYS A 129 -10.49 9.86 11.45
C LYS A 129 -10.74 9.25 12.82
N SER A 130 -11.91 8.66 13.04
CA SER A 130 -12.24 8.07 14.34
C SER A 130 -11.30 6.91 14.70
N TRP A 131 -10.92 6.09 13.72
CA TRP A 131 -9.99 4.98 13.94
C TRP A 131 -8.56 5.41 14.28
N VAL A 132 -8.05 6.43 13.58
CA VAL A 132 -6.67 6.89 13.75
C VAL A 132 -6.53 7.79 14.97
N MET A 133 -7.49 8.69 15.19
CA MET A 133 -7.42 9.71 16.24
C MET A 133 -7.98 9.23 17.57
N ASP A 134 -9.20 8.66 17.56
CA ASP A 134 -9.89 8.29 18.81
C ASP A 134 -9.40 6.93 19.31
N GLU A 135 -9.34 5.94 18.43
CA GLU A 135 -8.91 4.57 18.74
C GLU A 135 -7.38 4.40 18.74
N LYS A 136 -6.63 5.41 18.24
CA LYS A 136 -5.16 5.41 18.19
C LYS A 136 -4.56 4.21 17.46
N LYS A 137 -5.27 3.69 16.44
CA LYS A 137 -4.86 2.52 15.66
C LYS A 137 -4.50 2.90 14.23
N HIS A 138 -3.54 2.18 13.65
CA HIS A 138 -3.23 2.32 12.24
C HIS A 138 -4.39 1.87 11.35
N VAL A 139 -4.58 2.57 10.23
CA VAL A 139 -5.58 2.24 9.19
C VAL A 139 -5.44 0.79 8.70
N ARG A 140 -4.21 0.25 8.66
CA ARG A 140 -3.94 -1.14 8.25
C ARG A 140 -4.68 -2.20 9.09
N TYR A 141 -5.06 -1.86 10.32
CA TYR A 141 -5.76 -2.77 11.23
C TYR A 141 -7.29 -2.59 11.19
N TYR A 142 -7.78 -1.64 10.39
CA TYR A 142 -9.21 -1.48 10.19
C TYR A 142 -9.75 -2.64 9.33
N HIS A 143 -10.67 -3.41 9.88
CA HIS A 143 -11.19 -4.64 9.27
C HIS A 143 -12.56 -4.44 8.60
N ASP A 144 -13.35 -3.47 9.06
CA ASP A 144 -14.74 -3.26 8.68
C ASP A 144 -14.95 -2.35 7.46
N TRP A 145 -14.14 -2.54 6.43
CA TRP A 145 -14.39 -1.90 5.13
C TRP A 145 -15.42 -2.70 4.34
N ASN A 146 -16.35 -1.99 3.69
CA ASN A 146 -17.33 -2.60 2.79
C ASN A 146 -16.81 -2.76 1.34
N ASP A 147 -17.55 -3.49 0.51
CA ASP A 147 -17.16 -3.78 -0.88
C ASP A 147 -17.09 -2.54 -1.80
N LYS A 148 -17.72 -1.42 -1.41
CA LYS A 148 -17.60 -0.15 -2.13
C LYS A 148 -16.34 0.62 -1.74
N GLU A 149 -15.75 0.29 -0.60
CA GLU A 149 -14.54 0.89 -0.03
C GLU A 149 -13.28 0.05 -0.35
N LYS A 150 -13.44 -1.22 -0.73
CA LYS A 150 -12.36 -2.13 -1.12
C LYS A 150 -12.40 -2.48 -2.61
N GLY A 151 -11.34 -2.15 -3.34
CA GLY A 151 -11.03 -2.76 -4.63
C GLY A 151 -11.01 -1.81 -5.84
N THR A 152 -9.97 -1.95 -6.66
CA THR A 152 -9.92 -1.38 -8.00
C THR A 152 -10.77 -2.23 -8.94
N LYS A 153 -11.75 -1.64 -9.63
CA LYS A 153 -12.55 -2.34 -10.64
C LYS A 153 -11.70 -2.63 -11.88
N ALA A 154 -12.13 -3.61 -12.67
CA ALA A 154 -11.42 -4.01 -13.89
C ALA A 154 -11.08 -2.86 -14.87
N PRO A 155 -11.96 -1.86 -15.12
CA PRO A 155 -11.62 -0.72 -15.98
C PRO A 155 -10.43 0.09 -15.46
N GLN A 156 -10.39 0.34 -14.15
CA GLN A 156 -9.34 1.13 -13.50
C GLN A 156 -8.01 0.36 -13.45
N ALA A 157 -8.08 -0.97 -13.35
CA ALA A 157 -6.90 -1.83 -13.49
C ALA A 157 -6.36 -1.80 -14.94
N ALA A 158 -7.25 -1.83 -15.93
CA ALA A 158 -6.87 -1.72 -17.34
C ALA A 158 -6.25 -0.35 -17.69
N GLY A 159 -6.72 0.72 -17.05
CA GLY A 159 -6.17 2.08 -17.18
C GLY A 159 -4.69 2.20 -16.81
N LYS A 160 -4.18 1.34 -15.91
CA LYS A 160 -2.75 1.29 -15.56
C LYS A 160 -1.87 0.78 -16.72
N ILE A 161 -2.45 0.01 -17.65
CA ILE A 161 -1.76 -0.46 -18.85
C ILE A 161 -1.79 0.64 -19.92
N HIS A 162 -2.97 1.23 -20.16
CA HIS A 162 -3.13 2.38 -21.05
C HIS A 162 -4.44 3.11 -20.76
N THR A 163 -4.44 4.45 -20.83
CA THR A 163 -5.62 5.27 -20.51
C THR A 163 -6.81 5.03 -21.44
N ASP A 164 -6.58 4.59 -22.68
CA ASP A 164 -7.65 4.22 -23.61
C ASP A 164 -8.37 2.92 -23.22
N PHE A 165 -7.70 1.99 -22.52
CA PHE A 165 -8.36 0.76 -22.07
C PHE A 165 -9.34 1.00 -20.92
N GLU A 166 -9.17 2.08 -20.15
CA GLU A 166 -10.16 2.47 -19.15
C GLU A 166 -11.39 3.12 -19.80
N LYS A 167 -11.18 4.00 -20.80
CA LYS A 167 -12.26 4.71 -21.51
C LYS A 167 -13.05 3.79 -22.45
N GLY A 168 -12.36 2.88 -23.12
CA GLY A 168 -12.91 1.89 -24.03
C GLY A 168 -13.14 0.52 -23.40
N PHE A 169 -13.21 0.44 -22.06
CA PHE A 169 -13.41 -0.82 -21.37
C PHE A 169 -14.76 -1.45 -21.76
N ILE A 170 -14.72 -2.65 -22.32
CA ILE A 170 -15.93 -3.42 -22.70
C ILE A 170 -16.12 -4.59 -21.75
N MET A 171 -15.05 -5.36 -21.52
CA MET A 171 -15.06 -6.61 -20.76
C MET A 171 -13.63 -6.97 -20.37
N ALA A 172 -13.44 -7.57 -19.21
CA ALA A 172 -12.19 -8.19 -18.78
C ALA A 172 -12.33 -9.71 -18.78
N GLU A 173 -11.38 -10.38 -19.41
CA GLU A 173 -11.23 -11.82 -19.27
C GLU A 173 -10.30 -12.11 -18.11
N VAL A 174 -10.84 -12.68 -17.03
CA VAL A 174 -10.17 -12.87 -15.76
C VAL A 174 -9.97 -14.35 -15.49
N MET A 175 -8.70 -14.74 -15.39
CA MET A 175 -8.27 -16.02 -14.86
C MET A 175 -7.58 -15.81 -13.51
N LYS A 176 -7.95 -16.59 -12.49
CA LYS A 176 -7.20 -16.56 -11.24
C LYS A 176 -5.86 -17.23 -11.45
N PHE A 177 -4.81 -16.65 -10.88
CA PHE A 177 -3.47 -17.21 -10.97
C PHE A 177 -3.38 -18.66 -10.45
N ARG A 178 -4.08 -18.98 -9.35
CA ARG A 178 -4.10 -20.34 -8.80
C ARG A 178 -4.64 -21.35 -9.81
N ASP A 179 -5.75 -21.01 -10.45
CA ASP A 179 -6.39 -21.85 -11.47
C ASP A 179 -5.45 -22.03 -12.67
N PHE A 180 -4.82 -20.96 -13.16
CA PHE A 180 -3.84 -21.05 -14.25
C PHE A 180 -2.62 -21.91 -13.88
N LYS A 181 -2.14 -21.81 -12.65
CA LYS A 181 -1.00 -22.60 -12.17
C LYS A 181 -1.33 -24.10 -12.06
N GLU A 182 -2.54 -24.43 -11.61
CA GLU A 182 -3.00 -25.83 -11.50
C GLU A 182 -3.24 -26.45 -12.87
N GLU A 183 -3.88 -25.73 -13.77
CA GLU A 183 -4.30 -26.24 -15.08
C GLU A 183 -3.18 -26.14 -16.14
N GLY A 184 -2.16 -25.30 -15.91
CA GLY A 184 -0.94 -25.19 -16.71
C GLY A 184 -1.05 -24.44 -18.05
N SER A 185 -2.26 -24.25 -18.59
CA SER A 185 -2.49 -23.53 -19.85
C SER A 185 -3.83 -22.80 -19.86
N GLU A 186 -3.97 -21.78 -20.72
CA GLU A 186 -5.23 -21.06 -20.86
C GLU A 186 -6.38 -21.94 -21.36
N ASN A 187 -6.09 -22.85 -22.30
CA ASN A 187 -7.09 -23.74 -22.90
C ASN A 187 -7.68 -24.70 -21.86
N THR A 188 -6.85 -25.21 -20.94
CA THR A 188 -7.30 -26.10 -19.86
C THR A 188 -8.09 -25.34 -18.80
N VAL A 189 -7.74 -24.10 -18.47
CA VAL A 189 -8.54 -23.21 -17.59
C VAL A 189 -9.92 -22.91 -18.19
N LYS A 190 -9.98 -22.66 -19.51
CA LYS A 190 -11.23 -22.48 -20.26
C LYS A 190 -12.08 -23.74 -20.24
N ALA A 191 -11.49 -24.90 -20.52
CA ALA A 191 -12.18 -26.19 -20.47
C ALA A 191 -12.69 -26.54 -19.06
N ALA A 192 -11.98 -26.12 -18.01
CA ALA A 192 -12.40 -26.28 -16.62
C ALA A 192 -13.50 -25.29 -16.17
N GLY A 193 -13.95 -24.39 -17.05
CA GLY A 193 -14.98 -23.38 -16.73
C GLY A 193 -14.51 -22.32 -15.71
N LYS A 194 -13.20 -22.22 -15.46
CA LYS A 194 -12.60 -21.28 -14.50
C LYS A 194 -12.25 -19.92 -15.15
N TYR A 195 -12.48 -19.79 -16.46
CA TYR A 195 -12.34 -18.57 -17.24
C TYR A 195 -13.56 -17.67 -17.06
N ARG A 196 -13.37 -16.45 -16.54
CA ARG A 196 -14.49 -15.53 -16.25
C ARG A 196 -14.42 -14.32 -17.16
N GLN A 197 -15.59 -13.90 -17.64
CA GLN A 197 -15.77 -12.63 -18.34
C GLN A 197 -16.49 -11.67 -17.39
N GLN A 198 -15.89 -10.51 -17.14
CA GLN A 198 -16.40 -9.48 -16.21
C GLN A 198 -16.52 -8.12 -16.86
#